data_AF-A0A369QUW8-F1
#
_entry.id   AF-A0A369QUW8-F1
#
_cell.length_a   1.000
_cell.length_b   1.000
_cell.length_c   1.000
_cell.angle_alpha   90.00
_cell.angle_beta   90.00
_cell.angle_gamma   90.00
#
_symmetry.space_group_name_H-M   'P 1'
#
loop_
_entity.id
_entity.type
_entity.pdbx_description
1 polymer ?
#
loop_
_entity_poly.entity_id
_entity_poly.type
_entity_poly.pdbx_seq_one_letter_code
_entity_poly.pdbx_strand_id
1 'polypeptide(L)'
;MLPGFFKFIYQLFLSAPQPPQSRPVYWNEIFPTVGLVTVLSALAMMVIFYYVINHWLPIAFFRKAWHWAFFMIISAVIGFAYAVSYAHGKEVEGDYVYNFATVNALYGALFFLIFSFLLRRWSRGASTTPVRF
;
A
#
# COMPACT_ATOMS: atom_id res chain seq x y z
N MET A 1 5.01 19.47 -4.82
CA MET A 1 4.31 18.58 -5.79
C MET A 1 3.87 17.28 -5.14
N LEU A 2 4.77 16.52 -4.49
CA LEU A 2 4.42 15.28 -3.79
C LEU A 2 3.31 15.42 -2.71
N PRO A 3 3.35 16.45 -1.82
CA PRO A 3 2.31 16.62 -0.80
C PRO A 3 0.91 16.87 -1.38
N GLY A 4 0.84 17.63 -2.48
CA GLY A 4 -0.42 17.91 -3.17
C GLY A 4 -1.04 16.66 -3.79
N PHE A 5 -0.22 15.77 -4.37
CA PHE A 5 -0.69 14.50 -4.91
C PHE A 5 -1.28 13.60 -3.82
N PHE A 6 -0.56 13.38 -2.72
CA PHE A 6 -1.05 12.52 -1.64
C PHE A 6 -2.29 13.12 -0.96
N LYS A 7 -2.31 14.43 -0.75
CA LYS A 7 -3.51 15.11 -0.29
C LYS A 7 -4.70 14.87 -1.21
N PHE A 8 -4.51 15.03 -2.53
CA PHE A 8 -5.57 14.81 -3.51
C PHE A 8 -6.13 13.40 -3.41
N ILE A 9 -5.29 12.37 -3.44
CA ILE A 9 -5.78 10.99 -3.42
C ILE A 9 -6.53 10.69 -2.12
N TYR A 10 -5.97 10.99 -0.94
CA TYR A 10 -6.65 10.71 0.33
C TYR A 10 -7.99 11.44 0.45
N GLN A 11 -8.08 12.67 -0.06
CA GLN A 11 -9.32 13.45 -0.04
C GLN A 11 -10.39 12.96 -1.04
N LEU A 12 -10.07 12.01 -1.93
CA LEU A 12 -11.10 11.34 -2.75
C LEU A 12 -12.05 10.50 -1.91
N PHE A 13 -11.58 9.93 -0.79
CA PHE A 13 -12.37 9.04 0.06
C PHE A 13 -12.49 9.53 1.51
N LEU A 14 -11.60 10.41 1.97
CA LEU A 14 -11.63 10.96 3.32
C LEU A 14 -12.13 12.41 3.33
N SER A 15 -12.93 12.73 4.34
CA SER A 15 -13.23 14.11 4.68
C SER A 15 -11.99 14.83 5.24
N ALA A 16 -12.09 16.16 5.38
CA ALA A 16 -11.00 16.95 5.95
C ALA A 16 -10.63 16.44 7.36
N PRO A 17 -9.32 16.33 7.69
CA PRO A 17 -8.88 15.85 8.98
C PRO A 17 -9.52 16.56 10.16
N GLN A 18 -9.81 15.75 11.18
CA GLN A 18 -10.33 16.17 12.46
C GLN A 18 -9.35 15.77 13.57
N PRO A 19 -9.15 16.61 14.60
CA PRO A 19 -9.73 17.94 14.74
C PRO A 19 -9.08 18.98 13.79
N PRO A 20 -9.66 20.18 13.57
CA PRO A 20 -9.17 21.13 12.57
C PRO A 20 -7.69 21.52 12.70
N GLN A 21 -7.16 21.53 13.92
CA GLN A 21 -5.75 21.82 14.20
C GLN A 21 -4.78 20.76 13.67
N SER A 22 -5.21 19.51 13.43
CA SER A 22 -4.34 18.45 12.91
C SER A 22 -4.20 18.50 11.39
N ARG A 23 -5.01 19.30 10.68
CA ARG A 23 -5.01 19.38 9.21
C ARG A 23 -3.65 19.73 8.60
N PRO A 24 -2.88 20.71 9.12
CA PRO A 24 -1.57 21.03 8.55
C PRO A 24 -0.60 19.85 8.68
N VAL A 25 -0.61 19.16 9.82
CA VAL A 25 0.23 17.98 10.08
C VAL A 25 -0.16 16.84 9.11
N TYR A 26 -1.45 16.60 8.92
CA TYR A 26 -1.92 15.60 7.97
C TYR A 26 -1.50 15.90 6.53
N TRP A 27 -1.72 17.12 6.06
CA TRP A 27 -1.49 17.47 4.65
C TRP A 27 -0.01 17.58 4.30
N ASN A 28 0.81 18.08 5.23
CA ASN A 28 2.21 18.39 4.95
C ASN A 28 3.17 17.27 5.35
N GLU A 29 2.78 16.41 6.29
CA GLU A 29 3.68 15.40 6.84
C GLU A 29 3.11 13.98 6.75
N ILE A 30 1.92 13.73 7.30
CA ILE A 30 1.39 12.36 7.39
C ILE A 30 1.05 11.80 6.01
N PHE A 31 0.21 12.49 5.23
CA PHE A 31 -0.20 12.03 3.91
C PHE A 31 0.97 11.79 2.95
N PRO A 32 1.93 12.73 2.76
CA PRO A 32 3.03 12.48 1.86
C PRO A 32 3.94 11.34 2.32
N THR A 33 4.26 11.26 3.62
CA THR A 33 5.18 10.23 4.13
C THR A 33 4.54 8.85 4.12
N VAL A 34 3.34 8.72 4.70
CA VAL A 34 2.62 7.44 4.74
C VAL A 34 2.28 6.98 3.34
N GLY A 35 1.82 7.88 2.47
CA GLY A 35 1.50 7.54 1.08
C GLY A 35 2.74 7.07 0.31
N LEU A 36 3.87 7.75 0.45
CA LEU A 36 5.12 7.34 -0.21
C LEU A 36 5.60 5.97 0.30
N VAL A 37 5.61 5.77 1.62
CA VAL A 37 5.99 4.48 2.21
C VAL A 37 5.06 3.36 1.75
N THR A 38 3.76 3.64 1.62
CA THR A 38 2.76 2.67 1.14
C THR A 38 2.99 2.31 -0.33
N VAL A 39 3.34 3.28 -1.18
CA VAL A 39 3.72 3.02 -2.58
C VAL A 39 4.99 2.18 -2.64
N LEU A 40 6.02 2.54 -1.87
CA LEU A 40 7.30 1.83 -1.86
C LEU A 40 7.17 0.42 -1.28
N SER A 41 6.38 0.22 -0.23
CA SER A 41 6.15 -1.09 0.37
C SER A 41 5.36 -1.99 -0.57
N ALA A 42 4.32 -1.47 -1.24
CA ALA A 42 3.57 -2.21 -2.25
C ALA A 42 4.47 -2.63 -3.42
N LEU A 43 5.36 -1.74 -3.87
CA LEU A 43 6.35 -2.05 -4.89
C LEU A 43 7.32 -3.13 -4.42
N ALA A 44 7.85 -3.01 -3.21
CA ALA A 44 8.75 -4.00 -2.61
C ALA A 44 8.09 -5.37 -2.48
N MET A 45 6.84 -5.43 -2.00
CA MET A 45 6.06 -6.67 -1.90
C MET A 45 5.85 -7.31 -3.27
N MET A 46 5.55 -6.51 -4.29
CA MET A 46 5.45 -6.99 -5.68
C MET A 46 6.79 -7.55 -6.17
N VAL A 47 7.90 -6.86 -5.91
CA VAL A 47 9.25 -7.35 -6.27
C VAL A 47 9.55 -8.68 -5.59
N ILE A 48 9.26 -8.79 -4.29
CA ILE A 48 9.46 -10.01 -3.52
C ILE A 48 8.65 -11.16 -4.14
N PHE A 49 7.37 -10.94 -4.42
CA PHE A 49 6.50 -11.97 -4.98
C PHE A 49 6.93 -12.43 -6.38
N TYR A 50 7.11 -11.50 -7.32
CA TYR A 50 7.33 -11.82 -8.72
C TYR A 50 8.78 -12.12 -9.10
N TYR A 51 9.76 -11.58 -8.36
CA TYR A 51 11.18 -11.66 -8.73
C TYR A 51 12.06 -12.33 -7.69
N VAL A 52 11.77 -12.22 -6.39
CA VAL A 52 12.60 -12.89 -5.38
C VAL A 52 12.13 -14.33 -5.21
N ILE A 53 10.90 -14.53 -4.73
CA ILE A 53 10.34 -15.86 -4.48
C ILE A 53 10.36 -16.68 -5.76
N ASN A 54 9.92 -16.09 -6.87
CA ASN A 54 9.83 -16.79 -8.14
C ASN A 54 11.18 -17.11 -8.80
N HIS A 55 12.26 -16.42 -8.41
CA HIS A 55 13.61 -16.69 -8.92
C HIS A 55 14.37 -17.69 -8.04
N TRP A 56 14.30 -17.53 -6.72
CA TRP A 56 15.05 -18.35 -5.75
C TRP A 56 14.31 -19.61 -5.31
N LEU A 57 12.97 -19.59 -5.35
CA LEU A 57 12.10 -20.71 -5.02
C LEU A 57 11.24 -21.02 -6.24
N PRO A 58 11.75 -21.73 -7.27
CA PRO A 58 10.96 -22.25 -8.39
C PRO A 58 10.04 -23.40 -7.93
N ILE A 59 9.37 -23.19 -6.80
CA ILE A 59 8.47 -24.13 -6.16
C ILE A 59 7.10 -23.88 -6.80
N ALA A 60 6.55 -24.91 -7.45
CA ALA A 60 5.26 -24.86 -8.14
C ALA A 60 4.07 -24.37 -7.27
N PHE A 61 4.26 -24.23 -5.95
CA PHE A 61 3.26 -23.75 -5.00
C PHE A 61 2.88 -22.27 -5.22
N PHE A 62 3.82 -21.36 -5.46
CA PHE A 62 3.55 -19.90 -5.52
C PHE A 62 2.86 -19.42 -6.81
N ARG A 63 2.42 -20.34 -7.66
CA ARG A 63 1.75 -20.01 -8.92
C ARG A 63 0.30 -19.60 -8.75
N LYS A 64 -0.36 -19.99 -7.64
CA LYS A 64 -1.81 -19.79 -7.41
C LYS A 64 -2.17 -18.34 -7.03
N ALA A 65 -3.35 -17.85 -7.46
CA ALA A 65 -3.84 -16.48 -7.18
C ALA A 65 -3.94 -16.20 -5.69
N TRP A 66 -4.21 -17.23 -4.90
CA TRP A 66 -4.34 -17.06 -3.47
C TRP A 66 -3.05 -16.57 -2.81
N HIS A 67 -1.87 -16.98 -3.30
CA HIS A 67 -0.61 -16.44 -2.81
C HIS A 67 -0.44 -14.96 -3.21
N TRP A 68 -0.80 -14.61 -4.44
CA TRP A 68 -0.80 -13.21 -4.87
C TRP A 68 -1.75 -12.37 -4.00
N ALA A 69 -2.97 -12.87 -3.74
CA ALA A 69 -3.96 -12.19 -2.90
C ALA A 69 -3.48 -12.09 -1.44
N PHE A 70 -2.77 -13.09 -0.92
CA PHE A 70 -2.14 -13.05 0.38
C PHE A 70 -1.09 -11.93 0.48
N PHE A 71 -0.26 -11.75 -0.54
CA PHE A 71 0.71 -10.66 -0.61
C PHE A 71 0.04 -9.28 -0.72
N MET A 72 -1.09 -9.19 -1.43
CA MET A 72 -1.92 -7.99 -1.47
C MET A 72 -2.48 -7.65 -0.08
N ILE A 73 -2.98 -8.63 0.66
CA ILE A 73 -3.47 -8.46 2.03
C ILE A 73 -2.33 -8.02 2.95
N ILE A 74 -1.14 -8.61 2.84
CA ILE A 74 0.04 -8.17 3.60
C ILE A 74 0.36 -6.71 3.30
N SER A 75 0.36 -6.30 2.03
CA SER A 75 0.59 -4.91 1.64
C SER A 75 -0.41 -3.95 2.29
N ALA A 76 -1.69 -4.34 2.33
CA ALA A 76 -2.74 -3.58 3.01
C ALA A 76 -2.51 -3.48 4.53
N VAL A 77 -2.17 -4.59 5.18
CA VAL A 77 -1.90 -4.63 6.63
C VAL A 77 -0.67 -3.80 7.00
N ILE A 78 0.40 -3.86 6.21
CA ILE A 78 1.59 -3.02 6.40
C ILE A 78 1.22 -1.54 6.25
N GLY A 79 0.45 -1.19 5.21
CA GLY A 79 -0.03 0.18 5.00
C GLY A 79 -0.89 0.68 6.17
N PHE A 80 -1.78 -0.16 6.69
CA PHE A 80 -2.60 0.17 7.86
C PHE A 80 -1.74 0.41 9.11
N ALA A 81 -0.90 -0.57 9.46
CA ALA A 81 -0.09 -0.54 10.67
C ALA A 81 0.87 0.65 10.67
N TYR A 82 1.51 0.92 9.52
CA TYR A 82 2.40 2.07 9.38
C TYR A 82 1.65 3.40 9.49
N ALA A 83 0.46 3.52 8.90
CA ALA A 83 -0.36 4.72 8.99
C ALA A 83 -0.74 5.06 10.44
N VAL A 84 -1.18 4.06 11.21
CA VAL A 84 -1.51 4.23 12.64
C VAL A 84 -0.25 4.60 13.43
N SER A 85 0.83 3.84 13.26
CA SER A 85 2.09 4.09 13.99
C SER A 85 2.65 5.49 13.72
N TYR A 86 2.64 5.94 12.46
CA TYR A 86 3.15 7.25 12.09
C TYR A 86 2.26 8.38 12.60
N ALA A 87 0.93 8.23 12.55
CA ALA A 87 0.00 9.22 13.08
C ALA A 87 0.13 9.39 14.60
N HIS A 88 0.22 8.28 15.35
CA HIS A 88 0.46 8.33 16.79
C HIS A 88 1.83 8.94 17.12
N GLY A 89 2.87 8.66 16.33
CA GLY A 89 4.19 9.29 16.48
C GLY A 89 4.18 10.81 16.19
N LYS A 90 3.09 11.34 15.62
CA LYS A 90 2.84 12.77 15.42
C LYS A 90 1.85 13.35 16.43
N GLU A 91 1.57 12.61 17.50
CA GLU A 91 0.64 13.01 18.57
C GLU A 91 -0.76 13.33 18.05
N VAL A 92 -1.13 12.69 16.94
CA VAL A 92 -2.47 12.80 16.36
C VAL A 92 -3.28 11.59 16.77
N GLU A 93 -4.37 11.83 17.47
CA GLU A 93 -5.25 10.81 18.01
C GLU A 93 -6.71 10.97 17.53
N GLY A 94 -7.51 9.94 17.76
CA GLY A 94 -8.95 9.90 17.48
C GLY A 94 -9.34 9.07 16.26
N ASP A 95 -10.65 8.93 16.05
CA ASP A 95 -11.24 8.03 15.05
C ASP A 95 -10.78 8.31 13.61
N TYR A 96 -10.38 9.55 13.33
CA TYR A 96 -9.85 9.92 12.03
C TYR A 96 -8.59 9.12 11.65
N VAL A 97 -7.74 8.79 12.64
CA VAL A 97 -6.52 7.99 12.41
C VAL A 97 -6.87 6.62 11.84
N TYR A 98 -7.86 5.95 12.40
CA TYR A 98 -8.27 4.61 11.96
C TYR A 98 -9.00 4.64 10.62
N ASN A 99 -9.82 5.67 10.36
CA ASN A 99 -10.43 5.89 9.05
C ASN A 99 -9.36 6.13 7.97
N PHE A 100 -8.38 6.98 8.27
CA PHE A 100 -7.22 7.22 7.43
C PHE A 100 -6.42 5.95 7.16
N ALA A 101 -6.08 5.20 8.21
CA ALA A 101 -5.34 3.96 8.10
C ALA A 101 -6.09 2.90 7.26
N THR A 102 -7.42 2.83 7.38
CA THR A 102 -8.27 1.94 6.58
C THR A 102 -8.20 2.31 5.11
N VAL A 103 -8.34 3.59 4.77
CA VAL A 103 -8.19 4.07 3.38
C VAL A 103 -6.77 3.81 2.88
N ASN A 104 -5.75 4.01 3.72
CA ASN A 104 -4.38 3.71 3.35
C ASN A 104 -4.13 2.22 3.10
N ALA A 105 -4.78 1.33 3.85
CA ALA A 105 -4.74 -0.11 3.62
C ALA A 105 -5.29 -0.47 2.22
N LEU A 106 -6.40 0.15 1.84
CA LEU A 106 -6.98 0.00 0.50
C LEU A 106 -6.01 0.49 -0.58
N TYR A 107 -5.31 1.60 -0.35
CA TYR A 107 -4.25 2.04 -1.25
C TYR A 107 -3.05 1.10 -1.30
N GLY A 108 -2.65 0.50 -0.18
CA GLY A 108 -1.61 -0.54 -0.15
C GLY A 108 -1.97 -1.75 -1.01
N ALA A 109 -3.22 -2.21 -0.96
CA ALA A 109 -3.74 -3.26 -1.83
C ALA A 109 -3.80 -2.81 -3.30
N LEU A 110 -4.33 -1.61 -3.55
CA LEU A 110 -4.50 -1.06 -4.90
C LEU A 110 -3.16 -0.83 -5.61
N PHE A 111 -2.17 -0.27 -4.92
CA PHE A 111 -0.83 -0.09 -5.50
C PHE A 111 -0.16 -1.42 -5.80
N PHE A 112 -0.29 -2.41 -4.90
CA PHE A 112 0.24 -3.76 -5.16
C PHE A 112 -0.42 -4.37 -6.39
N LEU A 113 -1.74 -4.23 -6.54
CA LEU A 113 -2.50 -4.65 -7.71
C LEU A 113 -1.98 -3.96 -8.98
N ILE A 114 -1.90 -2.64 -8.98
CA ILE A 114 -1.42 -1.85 -10.12
C ILE A 114 0.00 -2.27 -10.53
N PHE A 115 0.93 -2.35 -9.58
CA PHE A 115 2.30 -2.77 -9.85
C PHE A 115 2.39 -4.20 -10.35
N SER A 116 1.56 -5.10 -9.82
CA SER A 116 1.47 -6.47 -10.33
C SER A 116 1.09 -6.47 -11.81
N PHE A 117 0.08 -5.71 -12.23
CA PHE A 117 -0.31 -5.67 -13.65
C PHE A 117 0.72 -5.00 -14.55
N LEU A 118 1.38 -3.93 -14.09
CA LEU A 118 2.38 -3.19 -14.86
C LEU A 118 3.68 -3.97 -15.05
N LEU A 119 4.13 -4.66 -14.00
CA LEU A 119 5.48 -5.23 -13.92
C LEU A 119 5.50 -6.76 -13.97
N ARG A 120 4.36 -7.46 -13.92
CA ARG A 120 4.31 -8.94 -14.10
C ARG A 120 4.93 -9.42 -15.40
N ARG A 121 4.85 -8.61 -16.47
CA ARG A 121 5.33 -8.99 -17.81
C ARG A 121 6.83 -9.29 -17.88
N TRP A 122 7.60 -8.86 -16.88
CA TRP A 122 9.04 -9.08 -16.84
C TRP A 122 9.43 -10.24 -15.90
N SER A 123 8.45 -10.86 -15.22
CA SER A 123 8.66 -12.08 -14.44
C SER A 123 8.70 -13.30 -15.37
N ARG A 124 9.75 -14.13 -15.28
CA ARG A 124 9.92 -15.33 -16.12
C ARG A 124 9.07 -16.54 -15.66
N GLY A 125 8.55 -16.54 -14.42
CA GLY A 125 7.91 -17.72 -13.80
C GLY A 125 6.41 -17.60 -13.47
N ALA A 126 5.88 -16.38 -13.29
CA ALA A 126 4.47 -16.11 -12.92
C ALA A 126 3.87 -14.91 -13.64
N SER A 127 4.34 -14.59 -14.86
CA SER A 127 3.82 -13.49 -15.68
C SER A 127 2.31 -13.57 -15.95
N THR A 128 1.71 -14.77 -15.83
CA THR A 128 0.28 -15.02 -16.04
C THR A 128 -0.58 -14.86 -14.78
N THR A 129 0.00 -14.78 -13.58
CA THR A 129 -0.74 -14.58 -12.33
C THR A 129 -1.18 -13.11 -12.21
N PRO A 130 -2.45 -12.79 -11.90
CA PRO A 130 -3.51 -13.67 -11.38
C PRO A 130 -4.51 -14.25 -12.41
N VAL A 131 -4.27 -14.11 -13.72
CA VAL A 131 -5.27 -14.36 -14.77
C VAL A 131 -5.34 -15.83 -15.24
N ARG A 132 -4.22 -16.56 -15.23
CA ARG A 132 -4.19 -18.00 -15.57
C ARG A 132 -3.27 -18.77 -14.62
N PHE A 133 -3.81 -19.87 -14.08
CA PHE A 133 -3.08 -20.95 -13.38
C PHE A 133 -2.80 -22.08 -14.33
#